data_AF-A0A2N0WQ17-F1
#
_entry.id   AF-A0A2N0WQ17-F1
#
_cell.length_a   1.000
_cell.length_b   1.000
_cell.length_c   1.000
_cell.angle_alpha   90.00
_cell.angle_beta   90.00
_cell.angle_gamma   90.00
#
_symmetry.space_group_name_H-M   'P 1'
#
loop_
_entity.id
_entity.type
_entity.pdbx_description
1 polymer ?
#
loop_
_entity_poly.entity_id
_entity_poly.type
_entity_poly.pdbx_seq_one_letter_code
_entity_poly.pdbx_strand_id
1 'polypeptide(L)'
;MFKEKLEDLFNEVKSSLIEDGEKGFAKQLANCEILSCTSFASDNSAFTIEFIGYNPEEIEDTFPTGNNEYTVMLTYSSKNKVIGLEIIGCENTELQNQLMACCT
;
A
#
# COMPACT_ATOMS: atom_id res chain seq x y z
N MET A 1 6.78 2.79 12.05
CA MET A 1 7.17 4.18 12.39
C MET A 1 6.73 5.20 11.34
N PHE A 2 6.52 4.84 10.06
CA PHE A 2 5.98 5.77 9.07
C PHE A 2 4.49 5.57 8.71
N LYS A 3 3.86 4.47 9.12
CA LYS A 3 2.41 4.26 8.92
C LYS A 3 1.56 5.42 9.48
N GLU A 4 1.92 5.92 10.66
CA GLU A 4 1.31 7.10 11.28
C GLU A 4 1.56 8.39 10.47
N LYS A 5 2.64 8.44 9.69
CA LYS A 5 2.97 9.56 8.78
C LYS A 5 2.26 9.46 7.43
N LEU A 6 1.68 8.30 7.12
CA LEU A 6 0.94 8.00 5.89
C LEU A 6 -0.51 7.61 6.21
N GLU A 7 -1.05 8.10 7.33
CA GLU A 7 -2.36 7.68 7.84
C GLU A 7 -3.47 7.85 6.78
N ASP A 8 -3.44 8.95 6.03
CA ASP A 8 -4.40 9.24 4.97
C ASP A 8 -4.36 8.18 3.85
N LEU A 9 -3.17 7.81 3.36
CA LEU A 9 -2.99 6.73 2.37
C LEU A 9 -3.58 5.41 2.89
N PHE A 10 -3.27 5.05 4.13
CA PHE A 10 -3.75 3.79 4.71
C PHE A 10 -5.27 3.77 4.91
N ASN A 11 -5.87 4.92 5.29
CA ASN A 11 -7.31 5.06 5.43
C ASN A 11 -8.03 5.03 4.08
N GLU A 12 -7.44 5.62 3.04
CA GLU A 12 -7.96 5.56 1.68
C GLU A 12 -7.95 4.12 1.17
N VAL A 13 -6.79 3.46 1.17
CA VAL A 13 -6.65 2.06 0.73
C VAL A 13 -7.60 1.15 1.49
N LYS A 14 -7.71 1.31 2.82
CA LYS A 14 -8.66 0.56 3.63
C LYS A 14 -10.10 0.74 3.19
N SER A 15 -10.49 1.97 2.82
CA SER A 15 -11.85 2.28 2.40
C SER A 15 -12.14 1.67 1.04
N SER A 16 -11.23 1.82 0.06
CA SER A 16 -11.35 1.20 -1.27
C SER A 16 -11.45 -0.33 -1.17
N LEU A 17 -10.65 -0.97 -0.33
CA LEU A 17 -10.75 -2.41 -0.08
C LEU A 17 -12.10 -2.84 0.46
N ILE A 18 -12.72 -2.04 1.34
CA ILE A 18 -14.06 -2.35 1.87
C ILE A 18 -15.11 -2.24 0.78
N GLU A 19 -14.98 -1.25 -0.11
CA GLU A 19 -15.87 -1.04 -1.26
C GLU A 19 -15.75 -2.18 -2.28
N ASP A 20 -14.54 -2.67 -2.52
CA ASP A 20 -14.25 -3.79 -3.43
C ASP A 20 -14.60 -5.17 -2.84
N GLY A 21 -15.04 -5.22 -1.57
CA GLY A 21 -15.44 -6.46 -0.89
C GLY A 21 -14.32 -7.16 -0.11
N GLU A 22 -13.09 -6.64 -0.17
CA GLU A 22 -11.86 -7.14 0.46
C GLU A 22 -11.76 -6.80 1.96
N LYS A 23 -12.85 -7.03 2.70
CA LYS A 23 -12.98 -6.69 4.12
C LYS A 23 -11.99 -7.43 5.03
N GLY A 24 -11.49 -8.58 4.59
CA GLY A 24 -10.47 -9.36 5.29
C GLY A 24 -9.16 -8.57 5.37
N PHE A 25 -8.62 -8.21 4.21
CA PHE A 25 -7.38 -7.44 4.14
C PHE A 25 -7.54 -6.04 4.74
N ALA A 26 -8.65 -5.33 4.49
CA ALA A 26 -8.91 -4.02 5.09
C ALA A 26 -8.83 -4.02 6.64
N LYS A 27 -9.24 -5.11 7.28
CA LYS A 27 -9.09 -5.29 8.75
C LYS A 27 -7.65 -5.57 9.14
N GLN A 28 -6.94 -6.39 8.36
CA GLN A 28 -5.55 -6.75 8.63
C GLN A 28 -4.60 -5.57 8.42
N LEU A 29 -4.89 -4.67 7.48
CA LEU A 29 -4.04 -3.53 7.15
C LEU A 29 -3.63 -2.72 8.38
N ALA A 30 -4.52 -2.57 9.38
CA ALA A 30 -4.24 -1.90 10.64
C ALA A 30 -3.18 -2.60 11.52
N ASN A 31 -3.10 -3.92 11.45
CA ASN A 31 -2.24 -4.76 12.27
C ASN A 31 -1.00 -5.29 11.52
N CYS A 32 -0.95 -5.12 10.19
CA CYS A 32 0.20 -5.50 9.38
C CYS A 32 1.47 -4.77 9.83
N GLU A 33 2.55 -5.54 9.98
CA GLU A 33 3.88 -4.99 10.19
C GLU A 33 4.47 -4.62 8.83
N ILE A 34 5.02 -3.43 8.72
CA ILE A 34 5.68 -2.98 7.51
C ILE A 34 7.09 -3.59 7.47
N LEU A 35 7.40 -4.30 6.39
CA LEU A 35 8.70 -4.87 6.11
C LEU A 35 9.64 -3.85 5.46
N SER A 36 9.17 -3.16 4.42
CA SER A 36 9.99 -2.23 3.64
C SER A 36 9.13 -1.13 3.01
N CYS A 37 9.76 -0.01 2.66
CA CYS A 37 9.22 0.91 1.68
C CYS A 37 10.33 1.42 0.79
N THR A 38 10.16 1.28 -0.52
CA THR A 38 11.19 1.65 -1.50
C THR A 38 10.56 2.29 -2.72
N SER A 39 11.26 3.25 -3.34
CA SER A 39 10.89 3.69 -4.68
C SER A 39 11.48 2.76 -5.72
N PHE A 40 10.71 2.44 -6.75
CA PHE A 40 11.17 1.66 -7.91
C PHE A 40 11.23 2.48 -9.20
N ALA A 41 10.78 3.74 -9.18
CA ALA A 41 10.87 4.67 -10.29
C ALA A 41 12.02 5.67 -10.06
N SER A 42 12.80 5.99 -11.10
CA SER A 42 13.96 6.87 -11.00
C SER A 42 13.63 8.32 -10.62
N ASP A 43 12.40 8.75 -10.85
CA ASP A 43 11.84 10.06 -10.52
C ASP A 43 11.01 10.04 -9.22
N ASN A 44 11.01 8.92 -8.50
CA ASN A 44 10.17 8.69 -7.32
C ASN A 44 8.66 8.88 -7.59
N SER A 45 8.18 8.62 -8.82
CA SER A 45 6.74 8.61 -9.14
C SER A 45 6.02 7.34 -8.68
N ALA A 46 6.76 6.33 -8.22
CA ALA A 46 6.22 5.05 -7.82
C ALA A 46 6.98 4.40 -6.66
N PHE A 47 6.24 3.75 -5.77
CA PHE A 47 6.74 3.17 -4.52
C PHE A 47 6.10 1.82 -4.23
N THR A 48 6.82 0.95 -3.56
CA THR A 48 6.30 -0.30 -3.00
C THR A 48 6.43 -0.25 -1.49
N ILE A 49 5.33 -0.43 -0.77
CA ILE A 49 5.32 -0.71 0.67
C ILE A 49 5.05 -2.19 0.85
N GLU A 50 5.99 -2.92 1.45
CA GLU A 50 5.81 -4.33 1.75
C GLU A 50 5.35 -4.53 3.19
N PHE A 51 4.38 -5.41 3.38
CA PHE A 51 3.86 -5.82 4.68
C PHE A 51 4.15 -7.29 4.92
N ILE A 52 4.46 -7.63 6.16
CA ILE A 52 4.34 -9.00 6.65
C ILE A 52 2.85 -9.23 6.96
N GLY A 53 2.19 -9.99 6.09
CA GLY A 53 0.81 -10.41 6.25
C GLY A 53 0.72 -11.65 7.13
N TYR A 54 -0.29 -11.70 8.01
CA TYR A 54 -0.48 -12.85 8.89
C TYR A 54 -1.28 -13.99 8.24
N ASN A 55 -2.20 -13.69 7.31
CA ASN A 55 -3.02 -14.69 6.61
C ASN A 55 -3.08 -14.41 5.09
N PRO A 56 -2.15 -15.02 4.34
CA PRO A 56 -1.90 -14.72 2.93
C PRO A 56 -2.96 -15.43 2.02
N GLU A 57 -3.65 -16.46 2.53
CA GLU A 57 -4.66 -17.26 1.80
C GLU A 57 -6.00 -16.54 1.55
N GLU A 58 -6.24 -15.37 2.15
CA GLU A 58 -7.51 -14.63 2.05
C GLU A 58 -7.48 -13.47 1.04
N ILE A 59 -6.39 -13.30 0.29
CA ILE A 59 -6.18 -12.11 -0.56
C ILE A 59 -6.13 -12.54 -2.04
N GLU A 60 -7.12 -12.12 -2.81
CA GLU A 60 -7.06 -12.13 -4.27
C GLU A 60 -6.42 -10.82 -4.76
N ASP A 61 -5.72 -10.86 -5.91
CA ASP A 61 -5.10 -9.65 -6.48
C ASP A 61 -6.18 -8.58 -6.73
N THR A 62 -6.00 -7.38 -6.18
CA THR A 62 -6.98 -6.29 -6.25
C THR A 62 -6.30 -4.92 -6.42
N PHE A 63 -7.06 -3.93 -6.91
CA PHE A 63 -6.62 -2.58 -7.25
C PHE A 63 -7.38 -1.52 -6.44
N PRO A 64 -7.13 -1.42 -5.12
CA PRO A 64 -7.88 -0.53 -4.25
C PRO A 64 -7.44 0.93 -4.46
N THR A 65 -8.08 1.69 -5.34
CA THR A 65 -7.92 3.16 -5.36
C THR A 65 -9.26 3.88 -5.51
N GLY A 66 -9.44 4.95 -4.72
CA GLY A 66 -10.60 5.83 -4.75
C GLY A 66 -10.33 7.20 -5.40
N ASN A 67 -9.09 7.47 -5.83
CA ASN A 67 -8.64 8.77 -6.35
C ASN A 67 -7.96 8.62 -7.74
N ASN A 68 -8.07 9.64 -8.59
CA ASN A 68 -7.41 9.74 -9.90
C ASN A 68 -5.92 10.16 -9.82
N GLU A 69 -5.43 10.63 -8.67
CA GLU A 69 -4.07 11.16 -8.51
C GLU A 69 -2.99 10.08 -8.37
N TYR A 70 -3.36 8.84 -8.03
CA TYR A 70 -2.45 7.71 -7.98
C TYR A 70 -3.24 6.40 -8.01
N THR A 71 -2.60 5.34 -8.50
CA THR A 71 -3.16 3.98 -8.47
C THR A 71 -2.44 3.16 -7.43
N VAL A 72 -3.20 2.36 -6.69
CA VAL A 72 -2.64 1.41 -5.74
C VAL A 72 -2.96 -0.01 -6.18
N MET A 73 -1.93 -0.83 -6.35
CA MET A 73 -2.06 -2.25 -6.65
C MET A 73 -1.60 -3.06 -5.45
N LEU A 74 -2.41 -4.06 -5.08
CA LEU A 74 -1.98 -5.06 -4.11
C LEU A 74 -1.31 -6.23 -4.82
N THR A 75 -0.10 -6.57 -4.37
CA THR A 75 0.64 -7.73 -4.87
C THR A 75 0.86 -8.74 -3.77
N TYR A 76 0.69 -10.02 -4.11
CA TYR A 76 0.71 -11.10 -3.14
C TYR A 76 1.82 -12.12 -3.38
N SER A 77 2.56 -12.48 -2.32
CA SER A 77 3.54 -13.57 -2.33
C SER A 77 3.22 -14.66 -1.33
N SER A 78 2.70 -15.79 -1.83
CA SER A 78 2.42 -17.01 -1.05
C SER A 78 3.64 -17.64 -0.41
N LYS A 79 4.83 -17.44 -0.97
CA LYS A 79 6.08 -18.03 -0.44
C LYS A 79 6.60 -17.33 0.81
N ASN A 80 6.34 -16.03 0.94
CA ASN A 80 6.89 -15.21 2.02
C ASN A 80 5.83 -14.55 2.92
N LYS A 81 4.53 -14.78 2.65
CA LYS A 81 3.41 -14.07 3.30
C LYS A 81 3.57 -12.54 3.23
N VAL A 82 4.14 -12.06 2.13
CA VAL A 82 4.36 -10.63 1.91
C VAL A 82 3.27 -10.09 1.01
N ILE A 83 2.75 -8.93 1.39
CA ILE A 83 1.78 -8.16 0.61
C ILE A 83 2.48 -6.86 0.23
N GLY A 84 2.52 -6.56 -1.06
CA GLY A 84 3.01 -5.28 -1.59
C GLY A 84 1.85 -4.34 -1.83
N LEU A 85 2.04 -3.07 -1.48
CA LEU A 85 1.17 -1.96 -1.86
C LEU A 85 1.98 -1.09 -2.83
N GLU A 86 1.72 -1.28 -4.12
CA GLU A 86 2.40 -0.56 -5.19
C GLU A 86 1.61 0.71 -5.52
N ILE A 87 2.22 1.85 -5.21
CA ILE A 87 1.68 3.18 -5.47
C ILE A 87 2.31 3.67 -6.77
N ILE A 88 1.49 4.00 -7.76
CA ILE A 88 1.92 4.35 -9.11
C ILE A 88 1.34 5.70 -9.51
N GLY A 89 2.16 6.53 -10.15
CA GLY A 89 1.73 7.79 -10.77
C GLY A 89 1.50 8.91 -9.77
N CYS A 90 2.23 8.92 -8.65
CA CYS A 90 2.07 9.93 -7.61
C CYS A 90 2.95 11.19 -7.83
N GLU A 91 3.45 11.46 -9.03
CA GLU A 91 4.34 12.59 -9.28
C GLU A 91 3.70 13.95 -8.96
N ASN A 92 4.48 14.86 -8.35
CA ASN A 92 4.04 16.20 -7.92
C ASN A 92 2.90 16.20 -6.90
N THR A 93 2.68 15.10 -6.18
CA THR A 93 1.68 15.02 -5.10
C THR A 93 2.30 15.28 -3.74
N GLU A 94 1.48 15.64 -2.75
CA GLU A 94 1.90 15.66 -1.34
C GLU A 94 2.33 14.26 -0.87
N LEU A 95 1.63 13.23 -1.35
CA LEU A 95 1.93 11.83 -1.07
C LEU A 95 3.35 11.44 -1.48
N GLN A 96 3.83 11.87 -2.66
CA GLN A 96 5.20 11.63 -3.10
C GLN A 96 6.23 12.19 -2.11
N ASN A 97 6.03 13.42 -1.63
CA ASN A 97 6.94 14.03 -0.66
C ASN A 97 6.95 13.26 0.67
N GLN A 98 5.78 12.81 1.12
CA GLN A 98 5.66 11.99 2.33
C GLN A 98 6.34 10.63 2.16
N LEU A 99 6.14 9.96 1.02
CA LEU A 99 6.77 8.70 0.69
C LEU A 99 8.30 8.85 0.60
N MET A 100 8.81 9.87 -0.07
CA MET A 100 10.25 10.17 -0.11
C MET A 100 10.86 10.39 1.29
N ALA A 101 10.10 10.98 2.22
CA ALA A 101 10.56 11.19 3.59
C ALA A 101 10.49 9.93 4.46
N CYS A 102 9.65 8.96 4.08
CA CYS A 102 9.35 7.77 4.87
C CYS A 102 10.02 6.49 4.36
N CYS A 103 10.37 6.45 3.08
CA CYS A 103 10.89 5.30 2.35
C CYS A 103 12.36 5.54 2.02
N THR A 104 13.26 4.81 2.68
CA THR A 104 14.73 4.97 2.58
C THR A 104 15.41 3.61 2.51
#